data_AF-A0AAD5Y611-F1
#
_entry.id   AF-A0AAD5Y611-F1
#
_cell.length_a   1.000
_cell.length_b   1.000
_cell.length_c   1.000
_cell.angle_alpha   90.00
_cell.angle_beta   90.00
_cell.angle_gamma   90.00
#
_symmetry.space_group_name_H-M   'P 1'
#
loop_
_entity.id
_entity.type
_entity.pdbx_description
1 polymer ?
#
loop_
_entity_poly.entity_id
_entity_poly.type
_entity_poly.pdbx_seq_one_letter_code
_entity_poly.pdbx_strand_id
1 'polypeptide(L)'
;MNTCVATLRKSLSPKLQELVKSYPSIAKFQLHWGEMDMFGHLNNVWYIRYVESARFAHFEQVMKKNFTETQYKNFKDGSGVGIIVKSISINYRAPALYPDNIIVATKIANLTKDRYTQYTVLLSENQENVVAETESVIVAYDYDKQGKGELHDGFKKSYEQAVQEFGPQEPVKKARL
;
A
#
# COMPACT_ATOMS: atom_id res chain seq x y z
N MET A 1 -4.17 -16.56 -0.04
CA MET A 1 -4.86 -16.50 -1.33
C MET A 1 -4.20 -15.44 -2.19
N ASN A 2 -3.21 -15.81 -3.02
CA ASN A 2 -2.62 -14.87 -3.99
C ASN A 2 -3.44 -14.95 -5.28
N THR A 3 -4.59 -14.29 -5.29
CA THR A 3 -5.23 -13.96 -6.58
C THR A 3 -4.22 -13.11 -7.34
N CYS A 4 -3.85 -13.54 -8.55
CA CYS A 4 -2.98 -12.77 -9.43
C CYS A 4 -3.51 -11.33 -9.53
N VAL A 5 -2.65 -10.33 -9.32
CA VAL A 5 -3.01 -8.90 -9.31
C VAL A 5 -3.79 -8.52 -10.55
N ALA A 6 -3.41 -9.07 -11.71
CA ALA A 6 -4.10 -8.86 -12.97
C ALA A 6 -5.54 -9.41 -12.95
N THR A 7 -5.76 -10.58 -12.33
CA THR A 7 -7.09 -11.16 -12.15
C THR A 7 -7.95 -10.29 -11.24
N LEU A 8 -7.39 -9.83 -10.11
CA LEU A 8 -8.11 -8.94 -9.20
C LEU A 8 -8.48 -7.62 -9.88
N ARG A 9 -7.55 -7.01 -10.63
CA ARG A 9 -7.81 -5.73 -11.30
C ARG A 9 -8.92 -5.86 -12.34
N LYS A 10 -8.96 -6.98 -13.07
CA LYS A 10 -10.00 -7.30 -14.06
C LYS A 10 -11.37 -7.58 -13.43
N SER A 11 -11.42 -8.06 -12.18
CA SER A 11 -12.69 -8.32 -11.49
C SER A 11 -13.33 -7.07 -10.90
N LEU A 12 -12.60 -5.95 -10.79
CA LEU A 12 -13.14 -4.69 -10.32
C LEU A 12 -14.10 -4.09 -11.37
N SER A 13 -15.07 -3.30 -10.93
CA SER A 13 -15.91 -2.53 -11.84
C SER A 13 -15.09 -1.48 -12.62
N PRO A 14 -15.58 -0.98 -13.77
CA PRO A 14 -14.87 0.03 -14.56
C PRO A 14 -14.52 1.29 -13.75
N LYS A 15 -15.40 1.72 -12.84
CA LYS A 15 -15.18 2.88 -11.97
C LYS A 15 -14.02 2.66 -11.00
N LEU A 16 -13.98 1.48 -10.36
CA LEU A 16 -12.88 1.13 -9.47
C LEU A 16 -11.57 0.91 -10.22
N GLN A 17 -11.60 0.30 -11.43
CA GLN A 17 -10.43 0.16 -12.29
C GLN A 17 -9.80 1.51 -12.63
N GLU A 18 -10.62 2.51 -12.94
CA GLU A 18 -10.19 3.88 -13.23
C GLU A 18 -9.51 4.53 -12.01
N LEU A 19 -10.11 4.40 -10.82
CA LEU A 19 -9.56 4.97 -9.58
C LEU A 19 -8.21 4.35 -9.18
N VAL A 20 -7.97 3.07 -9.51
CA VAL A 20 -6.72 2.38 -9.18
C VAL A 20 -5.73 2.34 -10.34
N LYS A 21 -6.05 2.93 -11.50
CA LYS A 21 -5.29 2.73 -12.75
C LYS A 21 -3.79 3.00 -12.61
N SER A 22 -3.43 4.07 -11.88
CA SER A 22 -2.04 4.51 -11.68
C SER A 22 -1.31 3.79 -10.55
N TYR A 23 -1.94 2.82 -9.87
CA TYR A 23 -1.38 2.12 -8.72
C TYR A 23 -0.81 0.76 -9.12
N PRO A 24 0.51 0.52 -8.98
CA PRO A 24 1.14 -0.72 -9.41
C PRO A 24 0.71 -1.94 -8.58
N SER A 25 0.19 -1.73 -7.37
CA SER A 25 -0.29 -2.80 -6.50
C SER A 25 -1.74 -2.57 -6.06
N ILE A 26 -2.50 -3.66 -6.03
CA ILE A 26 -3.81 -3.72 -5.40
C ILE A 26 -3.92 -4.97 -4.52
N ALA A 27 -4.59 -4.83 -3.39
CA ALA A 27 -4.95 -5.92 -2.50
C ALA A 27 -6.44 -5.83 -2.13
N LYS A 28 -7.08 -6.96 -1.89
CA LYS A 28 -8.50 -7.05 -1.51
C LYS A 28 -8.60 -7.66 -0.11
N PHE A 29 -9.30 -6.99 0.78
CA PHE A 29 -9.57 -7.45 2.13
C PHE A 29 -11.08 -7.56 2.33
N GLN A 30 -11.53 -8.68 2.87
CA GLN A 30 -12.92 -8.81 3.30
C GLN A 30 -13.09 -8.05 4.62
N LEU A 31 -14.09 -7.18 4.68
CA LEU A 31 -14.47 -6.52 5.92
C LEU A 31 -15.24 -7.53 6.78
N HIS A 32 -14.77 -7.77 8.00
CA HIS A 32 -15.43 -8.64 8.98
C HIS A 32 -16.30 -7.82 9.93
N TRP A 33 -17.45 -8.36 10.32
CA TRP A 33 -18.39 -7.65 11.21
C TRP A 33 -17.73 -7.12 12.50
N GLY A 34 -16.81 -7.90 13.11
CA GLY A 34 -16.09 -7.50 14.33
C GLY A 34 -15.03 -6.41 14.16
N GLU A 35 -14.82 -5.93 12.93
CA GLU A 35 -13.94 -4.79 12.63
C GLU A 35 -14.70 -3.45 12.71
N MET A 36 -16.03 -3.49 12.78
CA MET A 36 -16.86 -2.32 13.03
C MET A 36 -16.84 -1.95 14.51
N ASP A 37 -16.98 -0.65 14.81
CA ASP A 37 -17.18 -0.18 16.19
C ASP A 37 -18.66 0.05 16.51
N MET A 38 -18.93 0.58 17.71
CA MET A 38 -20.28 0.82 18.21
C MET A 38 -21.10 1.79 17.37
N PHE A 39 -20.47 2.58 16.49
CA PHE A 39 -21.15 3.52 15.60
C PHE A 39 -21.56 2.89 14.26
N GLY A 40 -21.32 1.58 14.09
CA GLY A 40 -21.86 0.81 12.96
C GLY A 40 -21.09 0.94 11.66
N HIS A 41 -19.85 1.41 11.70
CA HIS A 41 -18.94 1.47 10.57
C HIS A 41 -17.58 0.88 10.95
N LEU A 42 -16.75 0.58 9.94
CA LEU A 42 -15.38 0.13 10.12
C LEU A 42 -14.64 1.06 11.08
N ASN A 43 -14.04 0.50 12.12
CA ASN A 43 -13.29 1.29 13.07
C ASN A 43 -12.05 1.92 12.40
N ASN A 44 -11.74 3.14 12.78
CA ASN A 44 -10.68 3.95 12.20
C ASN A 44 -9.30 3.26 12.20
N VAL A 45 -9.00 2.39 13.18
CA VAL A 45 -7.73 1.65 13.29
C VAL A 45 -7.60 0.56 12.21
N TRP A 46 -8.71 -0.07 11.80
CA TRP A 46 -8.68 -1.16 10.82
C TRP A 46 -8.24 -0.71 9.42
N TYR A 47 -8.56 0.53 9.04
CA TYR A 47 -8.02 1.11 7.80
C TYR A 47 -6.48 1.06 7.77
N ILE A 48 -5.82 1.38 8.90
CA ILE A 48 -4.36 1.35 9.00
C ILE A 48 -3.83 -0.08 8.95
N ARG A 49 -4.54 -1.06 9.52
CA ARG A 49 -4.21 -2.48 9.43
C ARG A 49 -4.25 -3.01 7.99
N TYR A 50 -5.24 -2.58 7.21
CA TYR A 50 -5.28 -2.92 5.79
C TYR A 50 -4.13 -2.26 5.01
N VAL A 51 -3.78 -1.00 5.31
CA VAL A 51 -2.62 -0.32 4.69
C VAL A 51 -1.30 -1.03 5.02
N GLU A 52 -1.13 -1.49 6.25
CA GLU A 52 0.02 -2.30 6.68
C GLU A 52 0.13 -3.60 5.87
N SER A 53 -0.97 -4.35 5.77
CA SER A 53 -1.02 -5.59 4.99
C SER A 53 -0.79 -5.34 3.50
N ALA A 54 -1.37 -4.26 2.96
CA ALA A 54 -1.22 -3.87 1.56
C ALA A 54 0.20 -3.41 1.22
N ARG A 55 0.96 -2.85 2.16
CA ARG A 55 2.39 -2.54 1.97
C ARG A 55 3.19 -3.80 1.67
N PHE A 56 2.94 -4.87 2.43
CA PHE A 56 3.61 -6.13 2.19
C PHE A 56 3.16 -6.77 0.86
N ALA A 57 1.86 -6.67 0.53
CA ALA A 57 1.38 -7.08 -0.80
C ALA A 57 2.06 -6.30 -1.93
N HIS A 58 2.24 -4.98 -1.79
CA HIS A 58 2.98 -4.17 -2.76
C HIS A 58 4.44 -4.63 -2.92
N PHE A 59 5.11 -4.97 -1.82
CA PHE A 59 6.44 -5.54 -1.87
C PHE A 59 6.47 -6.84 -2.70
N GLU A 60 5.58 -7.79 -2.39
CA GLU A 60 5.50 -9.08 -3.10
C GLU A 60 5.18 -8.92 -4.60
N GLN A 61 4.27 -8.00 -4.93
CA GLN A 61 3.76 -7.82 -6.29
C GLN A 61 4.72 -7.02 -7.19
N VAL A 62 5.38 -6.00 -6.64
CA VAL A 62 6.11 -4.99 -7.43
C VAL A 62 7.62 -5.08 -7.21
N MET A 63 8.04 -5.28 -5.96
CA MET A 63 9.45 -5.11 -5.58
C MET A 63 10.26 -6.38 -5.61
N LYS A 64 9.71 -7.49 -5.10
CA LYS A 64 10.41 -8.76 -4.88
C LYS A 64 11.23 -9.24 -6.08
N LYS A 65 10.72 -9.04 -7.30
CA LYS A 65 11.42 -9.42 -8.56
C LYS A 65 12.77 -8.72 -8.77
N ASN A 66 12.99 -7.58 -8.12
CA ASN A 66 14.22 -6.79 -8.20
C ASN A 66 15.13 -6.99 -6.97
N PHE A 67 14.83 -7.97 -6.12
CA PHE A 67 15.62 -8.34 -4.93
C PHE A 67 16.25 -9.70 -5.16
N THR A 68 17.47 -9.90 -4.65
CA THR A 68 18.05 -11.25 -4.57
C THR A 68 17.33 -12.06 -3.48
N GLU A 69 17.42 -13.38 -3.54
CA GLU A 69 16.82 -14.26 -2.54
C GLU A 69 17.31 -13.93 -1.12
N THR A 70 18.61 -13.64 -0.96
CA THR A 70 19.19 -13.20 0.32
C THR A 70 18.62 -11.87 0.79
N GLN A 71 18.50 -10.87 -0.09
CA GLN A 71 17.92 -9.57 0.28
C GLN A 71 16.46 -9.71 0.70
N TYR A 72 15.68 -10.52 -0.02
CA TYR A 72 14.29 -10.79 0.31
C TYR A 72 14.15 -11.51 1.67
N LYS A 73 14.98 -12.52 1.92
CA LYS A 73 15.01 -13.21 3.21
C LYS A 73 15.33 -12.26 4.35
N ASN A 74 16.40 -11.48 4.22
CA ASN A 74 16.81 -10.51 5.24
C ASN A 74 15.71 -9.49 5.55
N PHE A 75 15.06 -8.97 4.50
CA PHE A 75 13.94 -8.04 4.62
C PHE A 75 12.78 -8.62 5.44
N LYS A 76 12.46 -9.91 5.26
CA LYS A 76 11.40 -10.60 6.01
C LYS A 76 11.79 -10.93 7.45
N ASP A 77 13.04 -11.33 7.66
CA ASP A 77 13.53 -11.77 8.97
C ASP A 77 13.92 -10.58 9.86
N GLY A 78 13.88 -9.36 9.33
CA GLY A 78 14.29 -8.15 10.06
C GLY A 78 15.80 -8.14 10.35
N SER A 79 16.60 -8.66 9.42
CA SER A 79 18.07 -8.66 9.48
C SER A 79 18.66 -7.79 8.37
N GLY A 80 19.87 -7.25 8.58
CA GLY A 80 20.45 -6.28 7.66
C GLY A 80 19.57 -5.04 7.49
N VAL A 81 19.46 -4.52 6.26
CA VAL A 81 18.63 -3.34 5.98
C VAL A 81 17.19 -3.76 5.69
N GLY A 82 16.27 -3.31 6.54
CA GLY A 82 14.83 -3.38 6.31
C GLY A 82 14.17 -2.00 6.32
N ILE A 83 12.85 -1.97 6.53
CA ILE A 83 12.05 -0.74 6.56
C ILE A 83 11.25 -0.60 7.86
N ILE A 84 11.12 0.64 8.32
CA ILE A 84 10.28 0.99 9.48
C ILE A 84 9.35 2.14 9.08
N VAL A 85 8.12 2.12 9.61
CA VAL A 85 7.18 3.23 9.47
C VAL A 85 7.63 4.38 10.37
N LYS A 86 7.92 5.54 9.78
CA LYS A 86 8.22 6.77 10.52
C LYS A 86 6.96 7.53 10.90
N SER A 87 5.99 7.61 10.00
CA SER A 87 4.71 8.29 10.24
C SER A 87 3.63 7.79 9.29
N ILE A 88 2.37 7.88 9.73
CA ILE A 88 1.18 7.63 8.91
C ILE A 88 0.24 8.81 9.09
N SER A 89 -0.25 9.36 7.98
CA SER A 89 -1.36 10.31 7.93
C SER A 89 -2.50 9.67 7.14
N ILE A 90 -3.72 9.77 7.64
CA ILE A 90 -4.92 9.20 7.02
C ILE A 90 -6.03 10.23 6.97
N ASN A 91 -6.72 10.31 5.84
CA ASN A 91 -7.97 11.06 5.68
C ASN A 91 -9.09 10.04 5.46
N TYR A 92 -10.06 10.02 6.37
CA TYR A 92 -11.29 9.23 6.22
C TYR A 92 -12.28 10.04 5.37
N ARG A 93 -12.74 9.47 4.27
CA ARG A 93 -13.57 10.14 3.26
C ARG A 93 -15.03 9.72 3.33
N ALA A 94 -15.29 8.45 3.61
CA ALA A 94 -16.62 7.88 3.77
C ALA A 94 -16.57 6.65 4.70
N PRO A 95 -17.64 6.37 5.47
CA PRO A 95 -17.70 5.18 6.30
C PRO A 95 -17.81 3.91 5.42
N ALA A 96 -17.06 2.87 5.77
CA ALA A 96 -17.25 1.53 5.20
C ALA A 96 -18.07 0.66 6.17
N LEU A 97 -18.99 -0.14 5.64
CA LEU A 97 -19.96 -0.91 6.43
C LEU A 97 -19.91 -2.38 6.03
N TYR A 98 -20.10 -3.28 6.99
CA TYR A 98 -20.27 -4.70 6.72
C TYR A 98 -21.64 -4.99 6.06
N PRO A 99 -21.74 -5.96 5.13
CA PRO A 99 -20.66 -6.69 4.48
C PRO A 99 -20.07 -5.88 3.32
N ASP A 100 -18.75 -5.86 3.16
CA ASP A 100 -18.06 -5.18 2.05
C ASP A 100 -16.67 -5.80 1.83
N ASN A 101 -16.04 -5.47 0.71
CA ASN A 101 -14.63 -5.70 0.49
C ASN A 101 -13.91 -4.35 0.33
N ILE A 102 -12.79 -4.21 1.03
CA ILE A 102 -11.93 -3.04 0.91
C ILE A 102 -10.80 -3.35 -0.06
N ILE A 103 -10.78 -2.61 -1.17
CA ILE A 103 -9.68 -2.61 -2.13
C ILE A 103 -8.66 -1.58 -1.69
N VAL A 104 -7.41 -1.99 -1.57
CA VAL A 104 -6.32 -1.14 -1.12
C VAL A 104 -5.30 -1.05 -2.24
N ALA A 105 -5.22 0.11 -2.88
CA ALA A 105 -4.30 0.38 -3.98
C ALA A 105 -3.11 1.19 -3.47
N THR A 106 -1.89 0.69 -3.71
CA THR A 106 -0.66 1.24 -3.12
C THR A 106 0.35 1.62 -4.19
N LYS A 107 1.00 2.76 -3.99
CA LYS A 107 2.12 3.25 -4.78
C LYS A 107 3.17 3.93 -3.92
N ILE A 108 4.34 4.18 -4.50
CA ILE A 108 5.45 4.89 -3.85
C ILE A 108 5.75 6.19 -4.58
N ALA A 109 6.03 7.23 -3.81
CA ALA A 109 6.48 8.53 -4.26
C ALA A 109 7.68 8.99 -3.42
N ASN A 110 8.32 10.08 -3.84
CA ASN A 110 9.40 10.74 -3.09
C ASN A 110 10.48 9.74 -2.61
N LEU A 111 10.88 8.82 -3.49
CA LEU A 111 11.92 7.84 -3.19
C LEU A 111 13.27 8.55 -3.13
N THR A 112 13.97 8.36 -2.01
CA THR A 112 15.33 8.84 -1.79
C THR A 112 16.18 7.68 -1.29
N LYS A 113 17.46 7.92 -0.94
CA LYS A 113 18.36 6.86 -0.50
C LYS A 113 17.95 6.16 0.80
N ASP A 114 17.31 6.87 1.73
CA ASP A 114 17.02 6.35 3.08
C ASP A 114 15.53 6.28 3.41
N ARG A 115 14.65 6.72 2.50
CA ARG A 115 13.20 6.74 2.73
C ARG A 115 12.40 6.84 1.45
N TYR A 116 11.12 6.51 1.56
CA TYR A 116 10.11 6.78 0.56
C TYR A 116 8.77 7.15 1.20
N THR A 117 7.89 7.74 0.40
CA THR A 117 6.51 8.00 0.79
C THR A 117 5.60 6.97 0.13
N GLN A 118 4.88 6.20 0.92
CA GLN A 118 3.83 5.30 0.44
C GLN A 118 2.51 6.06 0.38
N TYR A 119 1.90 6.11 -0.80
CA TYR A 119 0.53 6.57 -0.97
C TYR A 119 -0.39 5.39 -1.19
N THR A 120 -1.47 5.36 -0.42
CA THR A 120 -2.46 4.29 -0.50
C THR A 120 -3.86 4.89 -0.53
N VAL A 121 -4.72 4.36 -1.39
CA VAL A 121 -6.17 4.65 -1.37
C VAL A 121 -6.91 3.37 -1.01
N LEU A 122 -7.93 3.51 -0.16
CA LEU A 122 -8.83 2.45 0.25
C LEU A 122 -10.19 2.74 -0.39
N LEU A 123 -10.72 1.74 -1.10
CA LEU A 123 -11.99 1.83 -1.79
C LEU A 123 -12.95 0.78 -1.26
N SER A 124 -14.19 1.19 -1.04
CA SER A 124 -15.30 0.25 -0.82
C SER A 124 -15.69 -0.34 -2.17
N GLU A 125 -15.78 -1.66 -2.25
CA GLU A 125 -16.25 -2.35 -3.44
C GLU A 125 -17.76 -2.11 -3.64
N ASN A 126 -18.55 -2.13 -2.56
CA ASN A 126 -19.99 -1.87 -2.62
C ASN A 126 -20.35 -0.43 -3.01
N GLN A 127 -19.64 0.57 -2.48
CA GLN A 127 -19.90 1.99 -2.75
C GLN A 127 -19.18 2.48 -4.03
N GLU A 128 -18.28 1.65 -4.58
CA GLU A 128 -17.42 1.98 -5.71
C GLU A 128 -16.73 3.35 -5.59
N ASN A 129 -16.23 3.66 -4.39
CA ASN A 129 -15.66 4.96 -4.07
C ASN A 129 -14.54 4.87 -3.05
N VAL A 130 -13.70 5.90 -3.00
CA VAL A 130 -12.65 6.06 -2.00
C VAL A 130 -13.28 6.31 -0.63
N VAL A 131 -12.97 5.45 0.34
CA VAL A 131 -13.38 5.55 1.74
C VAL A 131 -12.29 6.13 2.62
N ALA A 132 -11.02 5.98 2.24
CA ALA A 132 -9.90 6.62 2.92
C ALA A 132 -8.66 6.74 2.02
N GLU A 133 -7.76 7.64 2.39
CA GLU A 133 -6.48 7.85 1.71
C GLU A 133 -5.39 8.01 2.76
N THR A 134 -4.22 7.42 2.52
CA THR A 134 -3.09 7.50 3.45
C THR A 134 -1.80 7.91 2.78
N GLU A 135 -0.98 8.62 3.54
CA GLU A 135 0.41 8.93 3.26
C GLU A 135 1.27 8.40 4.41
N SER A 136 2.14 7.43 4.13
CA SER A 136 3.06 6.88 5.12
C SER A 136 4.51 7.18 4.73
N VAL A 137 5.29 7.74 5.64
CA VAL A 137 6.74 7.89 5.44
C VAL A 137 7.42 6.64 5.97
N ILE A 138 8.13 5.95 5.09
CA ILE A 138 8.84 4.71 5.38
C ILE A 138 10.33 4.96 5.27
N VAL A 139 11.09 4.56 6.28
CA VAL A 139 12.54 4.80 6.35
C VAL A 139 13.31 3.48 6.36
N ALA A 140 14.49 3.48 5.76
CA ALA A 140 15.44 2.38 5.85
C ALA A 140 16.06 2.32 7.26
N TYR A 141 16.11 1.12 7.81
CA TYR A 141 16.71 0.85 9.12
C TYR A 141 17.64 -0.36 9.00
N ASP A 142 18.87 -0.20 9.47
CA ASP A 142 19.85 -1.27 9.56
C ASP A 142 19.67 -1.94 10.93
N TYR A 143 19.11 -3.15 10.92
CA TYR A 143 18.79 -3.92 12.12
C TYR A 143 20.04 -4.53 12.78
N ASP A 144 21.08 -4.79 12.00
CA ASP A 144 22.35 -5.31 12.51
C ASP A 144 23.10 -4.22 13.28
N LYS A 145 23.05 -2.97 12.78
CA LYS A 145 23.67 -1.80 13.42
C LYS A 145 22.75 -1.02 14.34
N GLN A 146 21.47 -1.37 14.38
CA GLN A 146 20.41 -0.64 15.10
C GLN A 146 20.41 0.87 14.81
N GLY A 147 20.40 1.23 13.52
CA GLY A 147 20.53 2.62 13.09
C GLY A 147 20.03 2.92 11.69
N LYS A 148 20.43 4.08 11.17
CA LYS A 148 20.04 4.50 9.81
C LYS A 148 20.62 3.53 8.78
N GLY A 149 19.78 3.05 7.87
CA GLY A 149 20.17 2.27 6.71
C GLY A 149 20.01 3.05 5.40
N GLU A 150 20.36 2.42 4.28
CA GLU A 150 20.06 2.89 2.93
C GLU A 150 19.27 1.82 2.19
N LEU A 151 18.21 2.22 1.49
CA LEU A 151 17.35 1.31 0.75
C LEU A 151 18.15 0.56 -0.32
N HIS A 152 17.89 -0.74 -0.47
CA HIS A 152 18.45 -1.52 -1.57
C HIS A 152 18.07 -0.93 -2.94
N ASP A 153 18.97 -1.04 -3.91
CA ASP A 153 18.73 -0.59 -5.30
C ASP A 153 17.47 -1.20 -5.94
N GLY A 154 17.03 -2.36 -5.44
CA GLY A 154 15.76 -2.98 -5.83
C GLY A 154 14.56 -2.05 -5.66
N PHE A 155 14.55 -1.16 -4.66
CA PHE A 155 13.51 -0.13 -4.50
C PHE A 155 13.49 0.84 -5.68
N LYS A 156 14.66 1.37 -6.06
CA LYS A 156 14.80 2.32 -7.17
C LYS A 156 14.39 1.69 -8.50
N LYS A 157 14.89 0.49 -8.80
CA LYS A 157 14.52 -0.27 -10.01
C LYS A 157 13.01 -0.52 -10.09
N SER A 158 12.40 -0.89 -8.97
CA SER A 158 10.95 -1.15 -8.90
C SER A 158 10.13 0.12 -9.10
N TYR A 159 10.58 1.25 -8.54
CA TYR A 159 9.94 2.55 -8.73
C TYR A 159 10.00 3.00 -10.19
N GLU A 160 11.17 2.91 -10.83
CA GLU A 160 11.34 3.29 -12.24
C GLU A 160 10.46 2.45 -13.17
N GLN A 161 10.38 1.14 -12.94
CA GLN A 161 9.49 0.24 -13.68
C GLN A 161 8.00 0.61 -13.46
N ALA A 162 7.62 0.92 -12.22
CA ALA A 162 6.24 1.34 -11.92
C ALA A 162 5.90 2.66 -12.60
N VAL A 163 6.84 3.61 -12.69
CA VAL A 163 6.63 4.87 -13.43
C VAL A 163 6.43 4.62 -14.93
N GLN A 164 7.19 3.70 -15.52
CA GLN A 164 7.06 3.34 -16.94
C GLN A 164 5.71 2.67 -17.25
N GLU A 165 5.24 1.79 -16.37
CA GLU A 165 4.04 0.98 -16.61
C GLU A 165 2.74 1.70 -16.19
N PHE A 166 2.76 2.43 -15.08
CA PHE A 166 1.56 3.02 -14.45
C PHE A 166 1.55 4.56 -14.49
N GLY A 167 2.54 5.18 -15.14
CA GLY A 167 2.70 6.63 -15.23
C GLY A 167 3.29 7.25 -13.95
N PRO A 168 3.31 8.60 -13.86
CA PRO A 168 3.88 9.29 -12.71
C PRO A 168 3.28 8.83 -11.38
N GLN A 169 4.16 8.50 -10.43
CA GLN A 169 3.76 7.98 -9.12
C GLN A 169 3.58 9.10 -8.08
N GLU A 170 3.32 10.33 -8.53
CA GLU A 170 3.05 11.48 -7.66
C GLU A 170 1.73 11.30 -6.89
N PRO A 171 1.59 11.89 -5.69
CA PRO A 171 0.29 11.94 -5.04
C PRO A 171 -0.74 12.58 -5.98
N VAL A 172 -1.87 11.90 -6.17
CA VAL A 172 -3.02 12.51 -6.86
C VAL A 172 -3.41 13.74 -6.04
N LYS A 173 -3.50 14.91 -6.68
CA LYS A 173 -3.82 16.18 -5.99
C LYS A 173 -5.01 15.95 -5.08
N LYS A 174 -4.81 16.20 -3.77
CA LYS A 174 -5.89 16.11 -2.77
C LYS A 174 -7.05 16.95 -3.28
N ALA A 175 -8.18 16.32 -3.62
CA ALA A 175 -9.42 17.06 -3.73
C ALA A 175 -9.65 17.68 -2.35
N ARG A 176 -9.57 19.02 -2.29
CA ARG A 176 -10.01 19.77 -1.12
C ARG A 176 -11.51 19.47 -0.97
N LEU A 177 -11.89 19.02 0.21
CA LEU A 177 -13.29 19.00 0.64
C LEU A 177 -13.80 20.44 0.66
#